data_AF-A0A537QB09-F1
#
_entry.id   AF-A0A537QB09-F1
#
_cell.length_a   1.000
_cell.length_b   1.000
_cell.length_c   1.000
_cell.angle_alpha   90.00
_cell.angle_beta   90.00
_cell.angle_gamma   90.00
#
_symmetry.space_group_name_H-M   'P 1'
#
loop_
_entity.id
_entity.type
_entity.pdbx_description
1 polymer ?
#
loop_
_entity_poly.entity_id
_entity_poly.type
_entity_poly.pdbx_seq_one_letter_code
_entity_poly.pdbx_strand_id
1 'polypeptide(L)'
;MATEFSREIDWDGQALHVEATTDFGPVSCKVPRDTVHAIRLYSDAIGREIYLERHRIIQRLAPFLQAKLSHAEAGQTIELLPSEVED
;
A
#
# COMPACT_ATOMS: atom_id res chain seq x y z
N MET A 1 -13.31 -0.94 -12.57
CA MET A 1 -12.45 0.20 -12.20
C MET A 1 -11.04 -0.19 -12.56
N ALA A 2 -10.39 0.60 -13.42
CA ALA A 2 -8.99 0.38 -13.76
C ALA A 2 -8.15 1.11 -12.70
N THR A 3 -7.36 0.36 -11.93
CA THR A 3 -6.47 0.92 -10.92
C THR A 3 -5.06 0.53 -11.27
N GLU A 4 -4.24 1.52 -11.59
CA GLU A 4 -2.85 1.32 -11.95
C GLU A 4 -1.94 1.91 -10.87
N PHE A 5 -1.15 1.06 -10.23
CA PHE A 5 -0.14 1.49 -9.27
C PHE A 5 1.12 1.96 -10.00
N SER A 6 1.68 3.06 -9.54
CA SER A 6 3.00 3.52 -9.99
C SER A 6 4.06 2.47 -9.68
N ARG A 7 5.08 2.40 -10.55
CA ARG A 7 6.24 1.54 -10.35
C ARG A 7 7.19 2.06 -9.28
N GLU A 8 7.08 3.35 -8.96
CA GLU A 8 7.85 4.01 -7.94
C GLU A 8 7.13 3.81 -6.60
N ILE A 9 7.73 2.94 -5.78
CA ILE A 9 7.30 2.69 -4.40
C ILE A 9 8.44 3.20 -3.53
N ASP A 10 8.11 4.15 -2.66
CA ASP A 10 9.04 4.73 -1.70
C ASP A 10 8.85 4.13 -0.31
N TRP A 11 9.90 4.18 0.52
CA TRP A 11 9.87 3.74 1.90
C TRP A 11 10.54 4.82 2.76
N ASP A 12 9.77 5.47 3.63
CA ASP A 12 10.28 6.56 4.47
C ASP A 12 10.95 6.08 5.77
N GLY A 13 10.86 4.77 6.06
CA GLY A 13 11.26 4.19 7.36
C GLY A 13 10.08 3.82 8.25
N GLN A 14 8.91 4.41 8.02
CA GLN A 14 7.67 4.12 8.74
C GLN A 14 6.54 3.62 7.84
N ALA A 15 6.45 4.06 6.59
CA ALA A 15 5.43 3.61 5.65
C ALA A 15 5.96 3.45 4.22
N LEU A 16 5.31 2.55 3.47
CA LEU A 16 5.44 2.47 2.02
C LEU A 16 4.48 3.47 1.38
N HIS A 17 4.98 4.24 0.42
CA HIS A 17 4.19 5.18 -0.36
C HIS A 17 4.16 4.74 -1.81
N VAL A 18 2.96 4.68 -2.38
CA VAL A 18 2.76 4.37 -3.79
C VAL A 18 1.62 5.23 -4.33
N GLU A 19 1.83 5.84 -5.49
CA GLU A 19 0.75 6.53 -6.19
C GLU A 19 -0.09 5.52 -6.98
N ALA A 20 -1.40 5.70 -6.99
CA ALA A 20 -2.32 4.93 -7.80
C ALA A 20 -3.16 5.87 -8.67
N THR A 21 -3.29 5.54 -9.94
CA THR A 21 -4.22 6.24 -10.85
C THR A 21 -5.55 5.51 -10.83
N THR A 22 -6.61 6.26 -10.50
CA THR A 22 -8.00 5.80 -10.56
C THR A 22 -8.75 6.53 -11.67
N ASP A 23 -9.95 6.07 -12.01
CA ASP A 23 -10.86 6.74 -12.94
C ASP A 23 -11.20 8.20 -12.52
N PHE A 24 -11.07 8.53 -11.23
CA PHE A 24 -11.33 9.88 -10.70
C PHE A 24 -10.08 10.76 -10.66
N GLY A 25 -8.89 10.18 -10.76
CA GLY A 25 -7.62 10.89 -10.69
C GLY A 25 -6.54 10.15 -9.88
N PRO A 26 -5.38 10.78 -9.69
CA PRO A 26 -4.30 10.22 -8.88
C PRO A 26 -4.68 10.23 -7.40
N VAL A 27 -4.34 9.15 -6.70
CA VAL A 27 -4.57 8.93 -5.27
C VAL A 27 -3.27 8.42 -4.66
N SER A 28 -2.86 9.00 -3.54
CA SER A 28 -1.66 8.54 -2.83
C SER A 28 -2.03 7.43 -1.85
N CYS A 29 -1.36 6.29 -1.93
CA CYS A 29 -1.54 5.18 -1.01
C CYS A 29 -0.39 5.12 -0.02
N LYS A 30 -0.73 5.07 1.26
CA LYS A 30 0.21 4.90 2.37
C LYS A 30 -0.04 3.55 3.04
N VAL A 31 1.00 2.74 3.16
CA VAL A 31 0.96 1.45 3.88
C VAL A 31 1.93 1.55 5.07
N PRO A 32 1.42 1.77 6.30
CA PRO A 32 2.22 1.78 7.52
C PRO A 32 2.97 0.46 7.74
N ARG A 33 4.09 0.54 8.48
CA ARG A 33 4.87 -0.62 8.90
C ARG A 33 4.03 -1.67 9.63
N ASP A 34 3.16 -1.24 10.54
CA ASP A 34 2.24 -2.13 11.25
C ASP A 34 1.36 -2.94 10.28
N THR A 35 0.89 -2.33 9.20
CA THR A 35 0.11 -3.01 8.16
C THR A 35 0.96 -4.03 7.39
N VAL A 36 2.23 -3.72 7.14
CA VAL A 36 3.16 -4.71 6.56
C VAL A 36 3.36 -5.89 7.53
N HIS A 37 3.47 -5.62 8.83
CA HIS A 37 3.65 -6.63 9.87
C HIS A 37 2.39 -7.49 10.11
N ALA A 38 1.20 -6.98 9.78
CA ALA A 38 -0.03 -7.78 9.78
C ALA A 38 0.01 -8.92 8.73
N ILE A 39 0.85 -8.79 7.69
CA ILE A 39 1.08 -9.87 6.73
C ILE A 39 2.01 -10.90 7.40
N ARG A 40 1.52 -12.13 7.63
CA ARG A 40 2.31 -13.21 8.27
C ARG A 40 3.71 -13.43 7.70
N LEU A 41 3.91 -13.22 6.40
CA LEU A 41 5.22 -13.37 5.75
C LEU A 41 6.23 -12.28 6.18
N TYR A 42 5.73 -11.11 6.55
CA TYR A 42 6.51 -9.92 6.88
C TYR A 42 6.34 -9.49 8.34
N SER A 43 5.82 -10.36 9.21
CA SER A 43 5.46 -10.00 10.58
C SER A 43 6.62 -9.49 11.42
N ASP A 44 7.84 -9.96 11.15
CA ASP A 44 9.07 -9.53 11.82
C ASP A 44 10.00 -8.73 10.89
N ALA A 45 9.50 -8.28 9.72
CA ALA A 45 10.33 -7.68 8.70
C ALA A 45 10.99 -6.38 9.21
N ILE A 46 12.31 -6.28 9.03
CA ILE A 46 13.05 -5.04 9.30
C ILE A 46 12.94 -4.09 8.12
N GLY A 47 13.18 -2.78 8.36
CA GLY A 47 13.02 -1.75 7.33
C GLY A 47 13.80 -2.03 6.03
N ARG A 48 14.96 -2.69 6.10
CA ARG A 48 15.73 -3.11 4.92
C ARG A 48 14.98 -4.16 4.08
N GLU A 49 14.35 -5.13 4.71
CA GLU A 49 13.57 -6.17 4.03
C GLU A 49 12.32 -5.57 3.39
N ILE A 50 11.63 -4.70 4.13
CA ILE A 50 10.47 -3.94 3.62
C ILE A 50 10.87 -3.12 2.39
N TYR A 51 11.99 -2.40 2.45
CA TYR A 51 12.49 -1.65 1.29
C TYR A 51 12.81 -2.56 0.10
N LEU A 52 13.53 -3.68 0.31
CA LEU A 52 13.92 -4.59 -0.77
C LEU A 52 12.73 -5.30 -1.40
N GLU A 53 11.72 -5.65 -0.60
CA GLU A 53 10.54 -6.39 -1.06
C GLU A 53 9.31 -5.51 -1.31
N ARG A 54 9.46 -4.18 -1.28
CA ARG A 54 8.36 -3.20 -1.41
C ARG A 54 7.40 -3.49 -2.57
N HIS A 55 7.91 -3.87 -3.74
CA HIS A 55 7.08 -4.23 -4.90
C HIS A 55 6.21 -5.47 -4.62
N ARG A 56 6.77 -6.50 -3.97
CA ARG A 56 6.03 -7.72 -3.62
C ARG A 56 5.01 -7.47 -2.51
N ILE A 57 5.37 -6.63 -1.53
CA ILE A 57 4.46 -6.21 -0.45
C ILE A 57 3.26 -5.48 -1.06
N ILE A 58 3.49 -4.47 -1.91
CA ILE A 58 2.41 -3.75 -2.59
C ILE A 58 1.59 -4.66 -3.50
N GLN A 59 2.20 -5.57 -4.26
CA GLN A 59 1.46 -6.54 -5.08
C GLN A 59 0.53 -7.42 -4.24
N ARG A 60 0.95 -7.81 -3.04
CA ARG A 60 0.13 -8.60 -2.12
C ARG A 60 -0.99 -7.77 -1.49
N LEU A 61 -0.74 -6.49 -1.25
CA LEU A 61 -1.70 -5.54 -0.71
C LEU A 61 -2.62 -4.89 -1.76
N ALA A 62 -2.31 -5.06 -3.04
CA ALA A 62 -3.06 -4.54 -4.18
C ALA A 62 -4.58 -4.76 -4.09
N PRO A 63 -5.11 -5.97 -3.77
CA PRO A 63 -6.56 -6.15 -3.68
C PRO A 63 -7.21 -5.30 -2.57
N PHE A 64 -6.54 -5.14 -1.43
CA PHE A 64 -7.03 -4.32 -0.33
C PHE A 64 -6.95 -2.83 -0.67
N LEU A 65 -5.86 -2.39 -1.29
CA LEU A 65 -5.71 -1.03 -1.79
C LEU A 65 -6.77 -0.72 -2.85
N GLN A 66 -7.03 -1.62 -3.79
CA GLN A 66 -8.06 -1.47 -4.82
C GLN A 66 -9.47 -1.33 -4.21
N ALA A 67 -9.78 -2.08 -3.15
CA ALA A 67 -11.05 -1.95 -2.43
C ALA A 67 -11.23 -0.56 -1.81
N LYS A 68 -10.19 0.01 -1.21
CA LYS A 68 -10.22 1.39 -0.69
C LYS A 68 -10.26 2.43 -1.81
N LEU A 69 -9.48 2.24 -2.85
CA LEU A 69 -9.40 3.14 -4.00
C LEU A 69 -10.74 3.25 -4.75
N SER A 70 -11.56 2.21 -4.71
CA SER A 70 -12.91 2.24 -5.29
C SER A 70 -13.83 3.30 -4.66
N HIS A 71 -13.51 3.74 -3.44
CA HIS A 71 -14.25 4.77 -2.70
C HIS A 71 -13.45 6.08 -2.53
N ALA A 72 -12.23 6.14 -3.06
CA ALA A 72 -11.34 7.28 -2.87
C ALA A 72 -11.60 8.36 -3.93
N GLU A 73 -11.55 9.62 -3.51
CA GLU A 73 -11.63 10.77 -4.41
C GLU A 73 -10.25 11.18 -4.92
N ALA A 74 -10.23 11.91 -6.03
CA ALA A 74 -9.02 12.44 -6.63
C ALA A 74 -8.23 13.31 -5.63
N GLY A 75 -6.92 13.09 -5.53
CA GLY A 75 -6.04 13.85 -4.64
C GLY A 75 -6.16 13.50 -3.16
N GLN A 76 -6.93 12.47 -2.80
CA GLN A 76 -6.91 11.93 -1.44
C GLN A 76 -5.65 11.10 -1.20
N THR A 77 -5.26 11.05 0.08
CA THR A 77 -4.31 10.07 0.58
C THR A 77 -5.08 9.01 1.34
N ILE A 78 -5.04 7.78 0.86
CA ILE A 78 -5.59 6.63 1.57
C ILE A 78 -4.49 5.95 2.38
N GLU A 79 -4.79 5.60 3.63
CA GLU A 79 -3.90 4.81 4.47
C GLU A 79 -4.50 3.41 4.64
N LEU A 80 -3.73 2.36 4.37
CA LEU A 80 -4.17 0.98 4.57
C LEU A 80 -3.91 0.57 6.02
N LEU A 81 -4.94 0.23 6.77
CA LEU A 81 -4.83 -0.13 8.18
C LEU A 81 -4.50 -1.62 8.34
N PRO A 82 -3.80 -2.03 9.43
CA PRO A 82 -3.51 -3.44 9.68
C PRO A 82 -4.78 -4.29 9.75
N SER A 83 -5.84 -3.79 10.38
CA SER A 83 -7.13 -4.48 10.48
C SER A 83 -7.85 -4.73 9.16
N GLU A 84 -7.43 -4.07 8.07
CA GLU A 84 -7.98 -4.30 6.73
C GLU A 84 -7.28 -5.44 6.00
N VAL A 85 -6.12 -5.89 6.49
CA VAL A 85 -5.28 -6.93 5.88
C VAL A 85 -5.06 -8.13 6.79
N GLU A 86 -5.42 -8.01 8.08
CA GLU A 86 -5.48 -9.11 9.02
C GLU A 86 -6.49 -10.17 8.53
N ASP A 87 -6.01 -11.41 8.40
CA ASP A 87 -6.79 -12.63 8.12
C ASP A 87 -7.36 -13.24 9.41
#